data_AF-A0A355BII7-F1
#
_entry.id   AF-A0A355BII7-F1
#
_cell.length_a   1.000
_cell.length_b   1.000
_cell.length_c   1.000
_cell.angle_alpha   90.00
_cell.angle_beta   90.00
_cell.angle_gamma   90.00
#
_symmetry.space_group_name_H-M   'P 1'
#
loop_
_entity.id
_entity.type
_entity.pdbx_description
1 polymer ?
#
loop_
_entity_poly.entity_id
_entity_poly.type
_entity_poly.pdbx_seq_one_letter_code
_entity_poly.pdbx_strand_id
1 'polypeptide(L)'
;MSLVEGNIFGFWMFIVISVVAVWIMTQSKNGKFKVTLRRINGLEALEEAVGRATEMGKPVHYTPGLGDIVDNKAAETFAAMEILTYVADLSAKYSAELIVTIRQPNVFPLAQESVKQSFVAAGKPDMYQENTVR
;
A
#
# COMPACT_ATOMS: atom_id res chain seq x y z
N MET A 1 10.03 -36.23 9.94
CA MET A 1 9.05 -35.54 9.06
C MET A 1 9.42 -35.91 7.64
N SER A 2 8.84 -36.99 7.10
CA SER A 2 9.14 -37.47 5.74
C SER A 2 8.33 -36.66 4.73
N LEU A 3 8.94 -36.34 3.59
CA LEU A 3 8.23 -35.76 2.46
C LEU A 3 7.27 -36.81 1.89
N VAL A 4 6.01 -36.44 1.69
CA VAL A 4 5.01 -37.30 1.05
C VAL A 4 5.47 -37.58 -0.39
N GLU A 5 5.50 -38.84 -0.81
CA GLU A 5 6.13 -39.29 -2.07
C GLU A 5 5.63 -38.57 -3.33
N GLY A 6 4.37 -38.11 -3.35
CA GLY A 6 3.81 -37.30 -4.45
C GLY A 6 4.23 -35.83 -4.49
N ASN A 7 4.79 -35.29 -3.41
CA ASN A 7 5.14 -33.87 -3.28
C ASN A 7 6.65 -33.61 -3.38
N ILE A 8 7.49 -34.66 -3.47
CA ILE A 8 8.95 -34.54 -3.49
C ILE A 8 9.41 -33.68 -4.67
N PHE A 9 8.87 -33.93 -5.87
CA PHE A 9 9.20 -33.15 -7.06
C PHE A 9 8.81 -31.68 -6.91
N GLY A 10 7.58 -31.39 -6.48
CA GLY A 10 7.09 -30.03 -6.29
C GLY A 10 7.88 -29.26 -5.22
N PHE A 11 8.25 -29.94 -4.14
CA PHE A 11 9.06 -29.37 -3.08
C PHE A 11 10.45 -28.93 -3.59
N TRP A 12 11.15 -29.80 -4.31
CA TRP A 12 12.45 -29.46 -4.89
C TRP A 12 12.35 -28.38 -5.97
N MET A 13 11.31 -28.42 -6.80
CA MET A 13 11.06 -27.38 -7.80
C MET A 13 10.83 -26.01 -7.14
N PHE A 14 10.04 -25.97 -6.05
CA PHE A 14 9.83 -24.76 -5.27
C PHE A 14 11.13 -24.21 -4.68
N ILE A 15 11.98 -25.07 -4.11
CA ILE A 15 13.29 -24.67 -3.60
C ILE A 15 14.14 -24.05 -4.71
N VAL A 16 14.24 -24.72 -5.86
CA VAL A 16 15.05 -24.23 -6.97
C VAL A 16 14.55 -22.87 -7.47
N ILE A 17 13.24 -22.72 -7.68
CA ILE A 17 12.64 -21.44 -8.11
C ILE A 17 12.91 -20.34 -7.08
N SER A 18 12.75 -20.65 -5.78
CA SER A 18 12.98 -19.70 -4.70
C SER A 18 14.45 -19.25 -4.63
N VAL A 19 15.39 -20.19 -4.74
CA VAL A 19 16.84 -19.90 -4.77
C VAL A 19 17.20 -19.04 -5.98
N VAL A 20 16.68 -19.37 -7.17
CA VAL A 20 16.92 -18.57 -8.38
C VAL A 20 16.33 -17.17 -8.25
N ALA A 21 15.11 -17.02 -7.73
CA ALA A 21 14.47 -15.73 -7.53
C ALA A 21 15.29 -14.84 -6.57
N VAL A 22 15.69 -15.38 -5.41
CA VAL A 22 16.52 -14.66 -4.43
C VAL A 22 17.89 -14.31 -5.02
N TRP A 23 18.49 -15.20 -5.82
CA TRP A 23 19.75 -14.93 -6.49
C TRP A 23 19.63 -13.76 -7.47
N ILE A 24 18.61 -13.75 -8.34
CA ILE A 24 18.35 -12.64 -9.27
C ILE A 24 18.12 -11.33 -8.52
N MET A 25 17.30 -11.35 -7.46
CA MET A 25 17.04 -10.16 -6.63
C MET A 25 18.32 -9.62 -6.00
N THR A 26 19.18 -10.50 -5.47
CA THR A 26 20.44 -10.12 -4.84
C THR A 26 21.44 -9.56 -5.86
N GLN A 27 21.57 -10.19 -7.03
CA GLN A 27 22.44 -9.67 -8.09
C GLN A 27 21.94 -8.33 -8.65
N SER A 28 20.62 -8.13 -8.71
CA SER A 28 20.00 -6.86 -9.10
C SER A 28 20.27 -5.76 -8.06
N LYS A 29 20.12 -6.06 -6.77
CA LYS A 29 20.48 -5.14 -5.66
C LYS A 29 21.96 -4.77 -5.66
N ASN A 30 22.84 -5.73 -5.99
CA ASN A 30 24.28 -5.51 -6.08
C ASN A 30 24.73 -4.84 -7.40
N GLY A 31 23.78 -4.38 -8.22
CA GLY A 31 24.06 -3.65 -9.46
C GLY A 31 24.62 -4.49 -10.62
N LYS A 32 24.72 -5.82 -10.46
CA LYS A 32 25.21 -6.70 -11.53
C LYS A 32 24.18 -6.88 -12.64
N PHE A 33 22.89 -6.84 -12.29
CA PHE A 33 21.80 -6.72 -13.25
C PHE A 33 21.25 -5.30 -13.21
N LYS A 34 21.29 -4.59 -14.35
CA LYS A 34 20.65 -3.29 -14.50
C LYS A 34 19.14 -3.48 -14.68
N VAL A 35 18.42 -3.61 -13.58
CA VAL A 35 16.96 -3.62 -13.57
C VAL A 35 16.48 -2.19 -13.36
N THR A 36 15.90 -1.57 -14.38
CA THR A 36 15.25 -0.26 -14.28
C THR A 36 13.75 -0.45 -14.08
N LEU A 37 13.24 -0.10 -12.91
CA LEU A 37 11.78 -0.05 -12.69
C LEU A 37 11.21 1.18 -13.38
N ARG A 38 10.27 0.97 -14.30
CA ARG A 38 9.55 2.08 -14.95
C ARG A 38 8.73 2.81 -13.90
N ARG A 39 8.87 4.13 -13.85
CA ARG A 39 8.00 4.99 -13.05
C ARG A 39 6.55 4.90 -13.55
N ILE A 40 5.60 4.88 -12.61
CA ILE A 40 4.18 4.93 -12.92
C ILE A 40 3.74 6.37 -12.75
N ASN A 41 3.55 7.08 -13.86
CA ASN A 41 3.21 8.51 -13.85
C ASN A 41 2.01 8.83 -12.93
N GLY A 42 1.02 7.93 -12.84
CA GLY A 42 -0.12 8.10 -11.95
C GLY A 42 0.24 8.10 -10.45
N LEU A 43 1.27 7.34 -10.04
CA LEU A 43 1.76 7.37 -8.66
C LEU A 43 2.58 8.63 -8.37
N GLU A 44 3.37 9.11 -9.35
CA GLU A 44 4.14 10.35 -9.20
C GLU A 44 3.24 11.58 -9.13
N ALA A 45 2.09 11.55 -9.81
CA ALA A 45 1.12 12.65 -9.80
C ALA A 45 0.32 12.79 -8.49
N LEU A 46 0.42 11.83 -7.56
CA LEU A 46 -0.34 11.87 -6.30
C LEU A 46 0.04 13.08 -5.44
N GLU A 47 1.33 13.41 -5.37
CA GLU A 47 1.80 14.55 -4.59
C GLU A 47 1.25 15.88 -5.14
N GLU A 48 1.31 16.08 -6.45
CA GLU A 48 0.73 17.23 -7.13
C GLU A 48 -0.80 17.27 -6.96
N ALA A 49 -1.47 16.12 -7.00
CA ALA A 49 -2.92 16.05 -6.82
C ALA A 49 -3.34 16.49 -5.42
N VAL A 50 -2.64 16.04 -4.37
CA VAL A 50 -2.87 16.49 -2.99
C VAL A 50 -2.56 17.98 -2.86
N GLY A 51 -1.41 18.44 -3.38
CA GLY A 51 -1.03 19.86 -3.35
C GLY A 51 -2.08 20.77 -4.01
N ARG A 52 -2.58 20.40 -5.19
CA ARG A 52 -3.67 21.14 -5.85
C ARG A 52 -4.97 21.13 -5.05
N ALA A 53 -5.32 20.00 -4.43
CA ALA A 53 -6.51 19.93 -3.59
C ALA A 53 -6.39 20.91 -2.41
N THR A 54 -5.21 20.98 -1.78
CA THR A 54 -4.88 21.96 -0.73
C THR A 54 -4.99 23.40 -1.23
N GLU A 55 -4.37 23.73 -2.37
CA GLU A 55 -4.42 25.08 -2.96
C GLU A 55 -5.86 25.51 -3.32
N MET A 56 -6.69 24.57 -3.76
CA MET A 56 -8.11 24.82 -4.07
C MET A 56 -9.01 24.86 -2.82
N GLY A 57 -8.49 24.54 -1.64
CA GLY A 57 -9.30 24.39 -0.42
C GLY A 57 -10.36 23.29 -0.53
N LYS A 58 -10.07 22.23 -1.29
CA LYS A 58 -10.98 21.08 -1.47
C LYS A 58 -10.41 19.83 -0.79
N PRO A 59 -11.27 18.95 -0.26
CA PRO A 59 -10.81 17.72 0.37
C PRO A 59 -10.26 16.73 -0.66
N VAL A 60 -9.25 15.97 -0.24
CA VAL A 60 -8.78 14.77 -0.93
C VAL A 60 -9.71 13.62 -0.58
N HIS A 61 -10.28 12.98 -1.59
CA HIS A 61 -11.10 11.78 -1.41
C HIS A 61 -10.36 10.53 -1.86
N TYR A 62 -10.32 9.51 -1.01
CA TYR A 62 -9.68 8.24 -1.30
C TYR A 62 -10.62 7.04 -1.05
N THR A 63 -10.51 6.01 -1.87
CA THR A 63 -11.13 4.71 -1.61
C THR A 63 -10.19 3.57 -2.03
N PRO A 64 -9.97 2.55 -1.19
CA PRO A 64 -9.03 1.45 -1.48
C PRO A 64 -9.58 0.40 -2.46
N GLY A 65 -10.81 0.58 -2.97
CA GLY A 65 -11.41 -0.29 -3.98
C GLY A 65 -12.48 -1.25 -3.43
N LEU A 66 -12.74 -2.31 -4.20
CA LEU A 66 -13.89 -3.22 -3.97
C LEU A 66 -13.55 -4.48 -3.17
N GLY A 67 -12.29 -4.91 -3.17
CA GLY A 67 -11.82 -6.18 -2.58
C GLY A 67 -11.79 -6.16 -1.05
N ASP A 68 -11.93 -7.33 -0.45
CA ASP A 68 -11.70 -7.51 0.99
C ASP A 68 -10.20 -7.80 1.26
N ILE A 69 -9.81 -7.94 2.53
CA ILE A 69 -8.48 -8.40 2.98
C ILE A 69 -8.46 -9.88 3.34
N VAL A 70 -9.62 -10.54 3.39
CA VAL A 70 -9.75 -11.97 3.74
C VAL A 70 -10.07 -12.86 2.53
N ASP A 71 -10.19 -12.29 1.34
CA ASP A 71 -10.52 -13.00 0.10
C ASP A 71 -9.27 -13.23 -0.78
N ASN A 72 -9.49 -13.83 -1.95
CA ASN A 72 -8.43 -14.07 -2.93
C ASN A 72 -7.90 -12.79 -3.62
N LYS A 73 -8.48 -11.62 -3.32
CA LYS A 73 -8.04 -10.29 -3.78
C LYS A 73 -7.36 -9.47 -2.69
N ALA A 74 -7.09 -10.07 -1.53
CA ALA A 74 -6.43 -9.41 -0.40
C ALA A 74 -5.17 -8.65 -0.80
N ALA A 75 -4.34 -9.22 -1.71
CA ALA A 75 -3.12 -8.58 -2.17
C ALA A 75 -3.37 -7.22 -2.86
N GLU A 76 -4.44 -7.09 -3.63
CA GLU A 76 -4.81 -5.84 -4.31
C GLU A 76 -5.27 -4.79 -3.29
N THR A 77 -6.10 -5.20 -2.32
CA THR A 77 -6.57 -4.34 -1.23
C THR A 77 -5.42 -3.82 -0.39
N PHE A 78 -4.46 -4.69 -0.01
CA PHE A 78 -3.27 -4.26 0.73
C PHE A 78 -2.40 -3.29 -0.06
N ALA A 79 -2.25 -3.48 -1.38
CA ALA A 79 -1.54 -2.51 -2.21
C ALA A 79 -2.23 -1.14 -2.21
N ALA A 80 -3.57 -1.11 -2.24
CA ALA A 80 -4.33 0.13 -2.12
C ALA A 80 -4.24 0.76 -0.71
N MET A 81 -4.11 -0.05 0.34
CA MET A 81 -3.88 0.46 1.71
C MET A 81 -2.51 1.12 1.87
N GLU A 82 -1.49 0.62 1.19
CA GLU A 82 -0.16 1.25 1.16
C GLU A 82 -0.23 2.64 0.51
N ILE A 83 -0.97 2.75 -0.61
CA ILE A 83 -1.19 4.04 -1.28
C ILE A 83 -2.02 4.97 -0.37
N LEU A 84 -3.01 4.46 0.36
CA LEU A 84 -3.78 5.27 1.32
C LEU A 84 -2.87 5.89 2.38
N THR A 85 -1.94 5.10 2.94
CA THR A 85 -0.98 5.58 3.95
C THR A 85 -0.12 6.71 3.37
N TYR A 86 0.40 6.53 2.15
CA TYR A 86 1.15 7.59 1.46
C TYR A 86 0.33 8.86 1.22
N VAL A 87 -0.92 8.73 0.78
CA VAL A 87 -1.83 9.88 0.58
C VAL A 87 -2.17 10.54 1.92
N ALA A 88 -2.36 9.76 3.00
CA ALA A 88 -2.61 10.29 4.33
C ALA A 88 -1.41 11.07 4.88
N ASP A 89 -0.19 10.58 4.68
CA ASP A 89 1.04 11.31 5.02
C ASP A 89 1.15 12.63 4.25
N LEU A 90 0.86 12.63 2.94
CA LEU A 90 0.86 13.85 2.14
C LEU A 90 -0.22 14.83 2.60
N SER A 91 -1.43 14.35 2.84
CA SER A 91 -2.54 15.17 3.36
C SER A 91 -2.19 15.77 4.72
N ALA A 92 -1.58 15.00 5.61
CA ALA A 92 -1.11 15.51 6.89
C ALA A 92 -0.02 16.57 6.70
N LYS A 93 1.00 16.32 5.88
CA LYS A 93 2.08 17.29 5.58
C LYS A 93 1.53 18.61 5.05
N TYR A 94 0.65 18.54 4.06
CA TYR A 94 0.07 19.71 3.38
C TYR A 94 -1.15 20.30 4.10
N SER A 95 -1.55 19.77 5.25
CA SER A 95 -2.78 20.16 5.95
C SER A 95 -4.03 20.06 5.05
N ALA A 96 -4.06 19.08 4.14
CA ALA A 96 -5.22 18.80 3.31
C ALA A 96 -6.28 18.05 4.14
N GLU A 97 -7.55 18.44 3.98
CA GLU A 97 -8.65 17.64 4.49
C GLU A 97 -8.71 16.31 3.72
N LEU A 98 -8.72 15.20 4.45
CA LEU A 98 -8.80 13.86 3.87
C LEU A 98 -10.16 13.24 4.19
N ILE A 99 -10.77 12.61 3.18
CA ILE A 99 -11.97 11.80 3.31
C ILE A 99 -11.68 10.43 2.73
N VAL A 100 -11.86 9.39 3.53
CA VAL A 100 -11.68 8.00 3.10
C VAL A 100 -13.01 7.29 3.18
N THR A 101 -13.45 6.71 2.07
CA THR A 101 -14.66 5.89 2.04
C THR A 101 -14.33 4.41 1.89
N ILE A 102 -14.84 3.62 2.83
CA ILE A 102 -14.56 2.19 2.93
C ILE A 102 -15.83 1.39 2.69
N ARG A 103 -15.76 0.49 1.72
CA ARG A 103 -16.86 -0.43 1.41
C ARG A 103 -16.91 -1.64 2.34
N GLN A 104 -15.74 -2.15 2.73
CA GLN A 104 -15.59 -3.47 3.34
C GLN A 104 -15.39 -3.36 4.85
N PRO A 105 -16.16 -4.09 5.67
CA PRO A 105 -16.10 -3.97 7.13
C PRO A 105 -14.74 -4.37 7.71
N ASN A 106 -14.06 -5.34 7.10
CA ASN A 106 -12.73 -5.77 7.56
C ASN A 106 -11.62 -4.77 7.20
N VAL A 107 -11.82 -3.98 6.14
CA VAL A 107 -10.85 -2.95 5.71
C VAL A 107 -10.97 -1.70 6.57
N PHE A 108 -12.17 -1.39 7.06
CA PHE A 108 -12.47 -0.19 7.83
C PHE A 108 -11.53 0.05 9.02
N PRO A 109 -11.35 -0.90 9.97
CA PRO A 109 -10.48 -0.67 11.12
C PRO A 109 -9.01 -0.52 10.71
N LEU A 110 -8.58 -1.22 9.66
CA LEU A 110 -7.22 -1.10 9.11
C LEU A 110 -6.99 0.30 8.53
N ALA A 111 -7.96 0.83 7.79
CA ALA A 111 -7.87 2.15 7.16
C ALA A 111 -7.89 3.24 8.22
N GLN A 112 -8.79 3.10 9.20
CA GLN A 112 -8.90 4.02 10.33
C GLN A 112 -7.59 4.13 11.09
N GLU A 113 -6.97 3.01 11.45
CA GLU A 113 -5.71 3.02 12.18
C GLU A 113 -4.56 3.54 11.32
N SER A 114 -4.46 3.13 10.05
CA SER A 114 -3.38 3.57 9.15
C SER A 114 -3.40 5.09 8.93
N VAL A 115 -4.59 5.65 8.70
CA VAL A 115 -4.77 7.10 8.52
C VAL A 115 -4.42 7.83 9.82
N LYS A 116 -4.97 7.39 10.96
CA LYS A 116 -4.67 7.99 12.26
C LYS A 116 -3.17 8.00 12.56
N GLN A 117 -2.47 6.89 12.33
CA GLN A 117 -1.03 6.80 12.53
C GLN A 117 -0.25 7.74 11.61
N SER A 118 -0.68 7.91 10.36
CA SER A 118 -0.06 8.85 9.41
C SER A 118 -0.14 10.29 9.93
N PHE A 119 -1.30 10.73 10.42
CA PHE A 119 -1.48 12.06 11.01
C PHE A 119 -0.68 12.25 12.31
N VAL A 120 -0.63 11.22 13.17
CA VAL A 120 0.19 11.23 14.40
C VAL A 120 1.67 11.33 14.08
N ALA A 121 2.17 10.52 13.14
CA ALA A 121 3.57 10.50 12.72
C ALA A 121 4.00 11.82 12.08
N ALA A 122 3.09 12.49 11.37
CA ALA A 122 3.30 13.83 10.82
C ALA A 122 3.20 14.97 11.86
N GLY A 123 2.91 14.67 13.13
CA GLY A 123 2.80 15.65 14.21
C GLY A 123 1.53 16.49 14.16
N LYS A 124 0.48 16.05 13.46
CA LYS A 124 -0.83 16.72 13.35
C LYS A 124 -1.99 15.80 13.76
N PRO A 125 -1.97 15.23 14.98
CA PRO A 125 -3.02 14.32 15.45
C PRO A 125 -4.39 14.99 15.57
N ASP A 126 -4.42 16.31 15.75
CA ASP A 126 -5.60 17.17 15.86
C ASP A 126 -6.37 17.33 14.53
N MET A 127 -5.70 17.12 13.39
CA MET A 127 -6.33 17.14 12.07
C MET A 127 -7.12 15.87 11.76
N TYR A 128 -6.80 14.76 12.43
CA TYR A 128 -7.55 13.51 12.27
C TYR A 128 -8.88 13.59 13.03
N GLN A 129 -9.97 13.28 12.36
CA GLN A 129 -11.31 13.18 12.96
C GLN A 129 -11.80 11.74 12.86
N GLU A 130 -12.66 11.30 13.79
CA GLU A 130 -13.22 9.94 13.73
C GLU A 130 -14.00 9.69 12.44
N ASN A 131 -14.59 10.73 11.83
CA ASN A 131 -15.32 10.67 10.57
C ASN A 131 -14.43 10.87 9.32
N THR A 132 -13.11 10.98 9.48
CA THR A 132 -12.16 11.02 8.35
C THR A 132 -12.26 9.72 7.53
N VAL A 133 -12.47 8.59 8.19
CA VAL A 133 -12.73 7.29 7.56
C VAL A 133 -14.18 6.90 7.81
N ARG A 134 -14.95 6.61 6.75
CA ARG A 134 -16.39 6.36 6.81
C ARG A 134 -16.88 5.34 5.79
#